data_AF-A0A7C7UVL4-F1
#
_entry.id   AF-A0A7C7UVL4-F1
#
_cell.length_a   1.000
_cell.length_b   1.000
_cell.length_c   1.000
_cell.angle_alpha   90.00
_cell.angle_beta   90.00
_cell.angle_gamma   90.00
#
_symmetry.space_group_name_H-M   'P 1'
#
loop_
_entity.id
_entity.type
_entity.pdbx_description
1 polymer ?
#
loop_
_entity_poly.entity_id
_entity_poly.type
_entity_poly.pdbx_seq_one_letter_code
_entity_poly.pdbx_strand_id
1 'polypeptide(L)'
;MGLVKGFTLLEVVIAFTILGITLSVLFSLLSQSTNTLEKLKRDWEDLITLEKKINLGSIEGVEVYEKKLEEYNLRVKVYRKRNVELITIE
;
A
#
# COMPACT_ATOMS: atom_id res chain seq x y z
N MET A 1 -40.80 18.36 37.92
CA MET A 1 -40.53 16.91 37.89
C MET A 1 -40.22 16.53 36.44
N GLY A 2 -38.95 16.31 36.12
CA GLY A 2 -38.51 15.97 34.76
C GLY A 2 -38.96 14.56 34.39
N LEU A 3 -39.74 14.44 33.33
CA LEU A 3 -40.07 13.17 32.70
C LEU A 3 -38.79 12.56 32.13
N VAL A 4 -38.22 11.58 32.81
CA VAL A 4 -37.21 10.70 32.20
C VAL A 4 -37.96 9.86 31.16
N LYS A 5 -37.99 10.34 29.91
CA LYS A 5 -38.48 9.55 28.77
C LYS A 5 -37.53 8.36 28.62
N GLY A 6 -37.98 7.17 29.01
CA GLY A 6 -37.25 5.94 28.78
C GLY A 6 -37.05 5.71 27.28
N PHE A 7 -35.88 5.20 26.90
CA PHE A 7 -35.59 4.79 25.52
C PHE A 7 -36.54 3.66 25.11
N THR A 8 -37.08 3.75 23.89
CA THR A 8 -37.89 2.65 23.36
C THR A 8 -36.97 1.50 22.91
N LEU A 9 -37.44 0.26 23.02
CA LEU A 9 -36.68 -0.90 22.56
C LEU A 9 -36.34 -0.81 21.06
N LEU A 10 -37.23 -0.18 20.28
CA LEU A 10 -37.02 0.12 18.87
C LEU A 10 -35.85 1.09 18.64
N GLU A 11 -35.76 2.15 19.45
CA GLU A 11 -34.69 3.14 19.36
C GLU A 11 -33.31 2.53 19.62
N VAL A 12 -33.22 1.60 20.57
CA VAL A 12 -32.00 0.84 20.85
C VAL A 12 -31.61 -0.03 19.64
N VAL A 13 -32.56 -0.75 19.05
CA VAL A 13 -32.30 -1.60 17.87
C VAL A 13 -31.83 -0.77 16.67
N ILE A 14 -32.45 0.38 16.43
CA ILE A 14 -32.04 1.31 15.37
C ILE A 14 -30.62 1.83 15.65
N ALA A 15 -30.32 2.25 16.88
CA ALA A 15 -28.99 2.73 17.25
C ALA A 15 -27.92 1.65 17.04
N PHE A 16 -28.16 0.41 17.46
CA PHE A 16 -27.23 -0.71 17.22
C PHE A 16 -27.04 -1.01 15.73
N THR A 17 -28.11 -0.89 14.94
CA THR A 17 -28.03 -1.10 13.48
C THR A 17 -27.13 -0.04 12.83
N ILE A 18 -27.34 1.23 13.17
CA ILE A 18 -26.51 2.35 12.67
C ILE A 18 -25.06 2.17 13.11
N LEU A 19 -24.83 1.83 14.37
CA LEU A 19 -23.48 1.58 14.91
C LEU A 19 -22.80 0.41 14.18
N GLY A 20 -23.51 -0.69 13.94
CA GLY A 20 -22.96 -1.86 13.24
C GLY A 20 -22.53 -1.52 11.82
N ILE A 21 -23.38 -0.81 11.06
CA ILE A 21 -23.06 -0.37 9.70
C ILE A 21 -21.85 0.57 9.72
N THR A 22 -21.85 1.55 10.63
CA THR A 22 -20.78 2.54 10.74
C THR A 22 -19.44 1.88 11.05
N LEU A 23 -19.40 0.98 12.04
CA LEU A 23 -18.19 0.25 12.42
C LEU A 23 -17.70 -0.67 11.29
N SER A 24 -18.61 -1.31 10.55
CA SER A 24 -18.24 -2.15 9.41
C SER A 24 -17.50 -1.34 8.33
N VAL A 25 -18.03 -0.17 7.98
CA VAL A 25 -17.39 0.73 7.00
C VAL A 25 -16.04 1.23 7.53
N LEU A 26 -15.99 1.70 8.78
CA LEU A 26 -14.73 2.18 9.39
C LEU A 26 -13.66 1.09 9.43
N PHE A 27 -14.03 -0.13 9.79
CA PHE A 27 -13.09 -1.25 9.86
C PHE A 27 -12.57 -1.64 8.48
N SER A 28 -13.43 -1.62 7.46
CA SER A 28 -13.03 -1.86 6.08
C SER A 28 -12.01 -0.83 5.58
N LEU A 29 -12.28 0.46 5.82
CA LEU A 29 -11.36 1.55 5.45
C LEU A 29 -10.03 1.45 6.21
N LEU A 30 -10.08 1.15 7.50
CA LEU A 30 -8.88 0.97 8.32
C LEU A 30 -8.03 -0.19 7.78
N SER A 31 -8.64 -1.34 7.52
CA SER A 31 -7.95 -2.52 6.98
C SER A 31 -7.34 -2.26 5.60
N GLN A 32 -8.05 -1.56 4.72
CA GLN A 32 -7.51 -1.18 3.41
C GLN A 32 -6.32 -0.24 3.53
N SER A 33 -6.39 0.73 4.45
CA SER A 33 -5.30 1.67 4.72
C SER A 33 -4.06 0.96 5.26
N THR A 34 -4.22 0.06 6.25
CA THR A 34 -3.09 -0.67 6.83
C THR A 34 -2.40 -1.56 5.79
N ASN A 35 -3.17 -2.26 4.95
CA ASN A 35 -2.61 -3.10 3.89
C ASN A 35 -1.85 -2.28 2.85
N THR A 36 -2.37 -1.10 2.51
CA THR A 36 -1.69 -0.15 1.59
C THR A 36 -0.39 0.34 2.19
N LEU A 37 -0.39 0.77 3.46
CA LEU A 37 0.80 1.25 4.15
C LEU A 37 1.88 0.17 4.26
N GLU A 38 1.49 -1.06 4.59
CA GLU A 38 2.44 -2.18 4.62
C GLU A 38 3.04 -2.47 3.25
N LYS A 39 2.24 -2.39 2.18
CA LYS A 39 2.74 -2.55 0.82
C LYS A 39 3.75 -1.46 0.47
N LEU A 40 3.41 -0.19 0.71
CA LEU A 40 4.31 0.94 0.49
C LEU A 40 5.61 0.82 1.28
N LYS A 41 5.53 0.37 2.53
CA LYS A 41 6.71 0.12 3.36
C LYS A 41 7.61 -0.95 2.74
N ARG A 42 7.05 -2.08 2.30
CA ARG A 42 7.81 -3.15 1.64
C ARG A 42 8.45 -2.67 0.34
N ASP A 43 7.71 -1.94 -0.48
CA ASP A 43 8.20 -1.38 -1.74
C ASP A 43 9.34 -0.38 -1.47
N TRP A 44 9.24 0.45 -0.43
CA TRP A 44 10.30 1.37 -0.01
C TRP A 44 11.57 0.65 0.46
N GLU A 45 11.45 -0.41 1.26
CA GLU A 45 12.57 -1.25 1.68
C GLU A 45 13.24 -1.95 0.49
N ASP A 46 12.46 -2.42 -0.48
CA ASP A 46 12.97 -3.03 -1.70
C ASP A 46 13.70 -2.02 -2.59
N LEU A 47 13.21 -0.77 -2.67
CA LEU A 47 13.87 0.32 -3.38
C LEU A 47 15.24 0.68 -2.77
N ILE A 48 15.30 0.87 -1.44
CA ILE A 48 16.57 1.12 -0.74
C ILE A 48 17.55 -0.04 -0.96
N THR A 49 17.05 -1.27 -0.95
CA THR A 49 17.89 -2.45 -1.22
C THR A 49 18.45 -2.42 -2.64
N LEU A 50 17.61 -2.10 -3.63
CA LEU A 50 18.02 -2.00 -5.03
C LEU A 50 19.07 -0.90 -5.21
N GLU A 51 18.82 0.29 -4.68
CA GLU A 51 19.75 1.43 -4.75
C GLU A 51 21.11 1.06 -4.14
N LYS A 52 21.11 0.47 -2.94
CA LYS A 52 22.35 0.02 -2.29
C LYS A 52 23.10 -1.00 -3.15
N LYS A 53 22.40 -1.96 -3.75
CA LYS A 53 23.02 -3.00 -4.58
C LYS A 53 23.59 -2.45 -5.88
N ILE A 54 22.88 -1.52 -6.53
CA ILE A 54 23.37 -0.80 -7.72
C ILE A 54 24.65 -0.03 -7.38
N ASN A 55 24.64 0.74 -6.28
CA ASN A 55 25.80 1.51 -5.83
C ASN A 55 27.00 0.64 -5.47
N LEU A 56 26.77 -0.59 -4.99
CA LEU A 56 27.81 -1.56 -4.68
C LEU A 56 28.23 -2.41 -5.90
N GLY A 57 27.61 -2.23 -7.05
CA GLY A 57 27.84 -3.06 -8.25
C GLY A 57 27.45 -4.53 -8.08
N SER A 58 26.64 -4.87 -7.07
CA SER A 58 26.22 -6.25 -6.80
C SER A 58 24.86 -6.53 -7.43
N ILE A 59 24.78 -7.60 -8.21
CA ILE A 59 23.55 -8.08 -8.87
C ILE A 59 22.91 -9.27 -8.15
N GLU A 60 23.44 -9.66 -6.99
CA GLU A 60 22.99 -10.85 -6.27
C GLU A 60 21.54 -10.68 -5.79
N GLY A 61 20.64 -11.59 -6.19
CA GLY A 61 19.22 -11.54 -5.82
C GLY A 61 18.47 -10.32 -6.37
N VAL A 62 18.94 -9.75 -7.49
CA VAL A 62 18.28 -8.70 -8.27
C VAL A 62 18.20 -9.17 -9.71
N GLU A 63 17.03 -9.06 -10.32
CA GLU A 63 16.86 -9.35 -11.74
C GLU A 63 17.37 -8.16 -12.55
N VAL A 64 18.33 -8.39 -13.46
CA VAL A 64 18.89 -7.33 -14.30
C VAL A 64 18.65 -7.68 -15.77
N TYR A 65 18.07 -6.74 -16.51
CA TYR A 65 17.81 -6.91 -17.93
C TYR A 65 17.94 -5.59 -18.68
N GLU A 66 18.32 -5.66 -19.96
CA GLU A 66 18.36 -4.50 -20.83
C GLU A 66 17.03 -4.30 -21.55
N LYS A 67 16.61 -3.05 -21.68
CA LYS A 67 15.41 -2.67 -22.42
C LYS A 67 15.73 -1.49 -23.33
N LYS A 68 15.21 -1.51 -24.56
CA LYS A 68 15.20 -0.34 -25.43
C LYS A 68 13.94 0.47 -25.15
N LEU A 69 14.13 1.74 -24.77
CA LEU A 69 13.05 2.71 -24.66
C LEU A 69 12.84 3.32 -26.05
N GLU A 70 11.89 2.76 -26.81
CA GLU A 70 11.61 3.19 -28.20
C GLU A 70 11.27 4.68 -28.30
N GLU A 71 10.58 5.25 -27.31
CA GLU A 71 10.20 6.66 -27.26
C GLU A 71 11.42 7.61 -27.22
N TYR A 72 12.54 7.15 -26.67
CA TYR A 72 13.77 7.95 -26.53
C TYR A 72 14.94 7.41 -27.35
N ASN A 73 14.75 6.30 -28.06
CA ASN A 73 15.80 5.53 -28.76
C ASN A 73 17.04 5.24 -27.87
N LEU A 74 16.83 5.02 -26.57
CA LEU A 74 17.87 4.75 -25.58
C LEU A 74 17.84 3.29 -25.12
N ARG A 75 19.02 2.71 -24.91
CA ARG A 75 19.16 1.44 -24.19
C ARG A 75 19.34 1.74 -22.71
N VAL A 76 18.55 1.09 -21.88
CA VAL A 76 18.60 1.25 -20.43
C VAL A 76 18.73 -0.10 -19.76
N LYS A 77 19.37 -0.09 -18.60
CA LYS A 77 19.51 -1.25 -17.74
C LYS A 77 18.50 -1.18 -16.63
N VAL A 78 17.70 -2.22 -16.48
CA VAL A 78 16.62 -2.29 -15.51
C VAL A 78 17.00 -3.26 -14.41
N TYR A 79 16.93 -2.80 -13.16
CA TYR A 79 17.15 -3.57 -11.95
C TYR A 79 15.82 -3.79 -11.26
N ARG A 80 15.33 -5.03 -11.21
CA ARG A 80 14.05 -5.40 -10.62
C ARG A 80 14.24 -6.21 -9.35
N LYS A 81 13.46 -5.87 -8.32
CA LYS A 81 13.24 -6.69 -7.13
C LYS A 81 11.76 -6.69 -6.79
N ARG A 82 11.12 -7.85 -6.94
CA ARG A 82 9.67 -8.03 -6.74
C ARG A 82 8.87 -7.03 -7.59
N ASN A 83 8.17 -6.08 -6.95
CA ASN A 83 7.31 -5.10 -7.61
C ASN A 83 8.01 -3.77 -7.91
N VAL A 84 9.28 -3.61 -7.51
CA VAL A 84 10.03 -2.36 -7.67
C VAL A 84 11.08 -2.54 -8.75
N GLU A 85 11.19 -1.52 -9.61
CA GLU A 85 12.17 -1.45 -10.69
C GLU A 85 12.92 -0.12 -10.63
N LEU A 86 14.23 -0.16 -10.86
CA LEU A 86 15.06 1.02 -11.07
C LEU A 86 15.69 0.94 -12.46
N ILE A 87 15.68 2.06 -13.17
CA ILE A 87 16.21 2.18 -14.52
C ILE A 87 17.46 3.06 -14.48
N THR A 88 18.55 2.55 -15.01
CA THR A 88 19.79 3.31 -15.19
C THR A 88 20.08 3.47 -16.67
N ILE A 89 20.45 4.69 -17.05
CA ILE A 89 20.96 5.01 -18.39
C ILE A 89 22.49 4.90 -18.27
N GLU A 90 23.07 3.92 -18.95
CA GLU A 90 24.53 3.81 -19.13
C GLU A 90 24.97 4.58 -20.38
#